data_AF-A0A075V196-F1
#
_entry.id   AF-A0A075V196-F1
#
_cell.length_a   1.000
_cell.length_b   1.000
_cell.length_c   1.000
_cell.angle_alpha   90.00
_cell.angle_beta   90.00
_cell.angle_gamma   90.00
#
_symmetry.space_group_name_H-M   'P 1'
#
loop_
_entity.id
_entity.type
_entity.pdbx_description
1 polymer ?
#
loop_
_entity_poly.entity_id
_entity_poly.type
_entity_poly.pdbx_seq_one_letter_code
_entity_poly.pdbx_strand_id
1 'polypeptide(L)'
;MTQFAPTTFPAPTLDALNDDTPYHELDIDTSLSVDYRDPVADNVARAGYAWVGVSEYANNKGMHEESAATAVSDLLADVRHLCDRLGLSFDELSQRGEMHYTEEIHGA
;
A
#
# COMPACT_ATOMS: atom_id res chain seq x y z
N MET A 1 -15.25 -28.24 18.36
CA MET A 1 -14.58 -27.76 17.13
C MET A 1 -15.26 -26.48 16.74
N THR A 2 -14.66 -25.34 17.11
CA THR A 2 -15.26 -24.02 16.88
C THR A 2 -14.67 -23.47 15.58
N GLN A 3 -15.53 -23.24 14.59
CA GLN A 3 -15.20 -22.64 13.31
C GLN A 3 -14.92 -21.15 13.54
N PHE A 4 -13.68 -20.70 13.31
CA PHE A 4 -13.37 -19.27 13.27
C PHE A 4 -13.83 -18.73 11.92
N ALA A 5 -14.81 -17.82 11.95
CA ALA A 5 -15.10 -16.98 10.81
C ALA A 5 -13.89 -16.07 10.57
N PRO A 6 -13.42 -15.87 9.32
CA PRO A 6 -12.46 -14.82 9.03
C PRO A 6 -13.14 -13.50 9.39
N THR A 7 -12.62 -12.82 10.41
CA THR A 7 -13.09 -11.50 10.81
C THR A 7 -12.87 -10.56 9.63
N THR A 8 -13.96 -10.25 8.96
CA THR A 8 -14.07 -9.17 7.97
C THR A 8 -13.56 -7.88 8.59
N PHE A 9 -12.56 -7.29 7.95
CA PHE A 9 -12.03 -5.96 8.23
C PHE A 9 -13.14 -4.96 8.55
N PRO A 10 -13.08 -4.26 9.70
CA PRO A 10 -13.44 -2.86 9.72
C PRO A 10 -12.16 -2.10 9.39
N ALA A 11 -11.86 -1.94 8.10
CA ALA A 11 -11.07 -0.79 7.68
C ALA A 11 -11.78 0.45 8.25
N PRO A 12 -11.06 1.51 8.70
CA PRO A 12 -11.71 2.80 8.86
C PRO A 12 -12.50 3.06 7.59
N THR A 13 -13.80 3.33 7.74
CA THR A 13 -14.78 3.36 6.67
C THR A 13 -14.26 4.19 5.51
N LEU A 14 -13.76 3.49 4.49
CA LEU A 14 -13.58 3.92 3.11
C LEU A 14 -14.96 4.15 2.46
N ASP A 15 -15.91 4.70 3.20
CA ASP A 15 -17.14 5.22 2.61
C ASP A 15 -16.74 6.55 1.94
N ALA A 16 -16.42 6.41 0.65
CA ALA A 16 -16.26 7.45 -0.36
C ALA A 16 -14.90 8.14 -0.49
N LEU A 17 -13.78 7.41 -0.45
CA LEU A 17 -12.70 7.80 -1.38
C LEU A 17 -13.12 7.27 -2.75
N ASN A 18 -13.72 8.16 -3.55
CA ASN A 18 -13.90 7.91 -4.97
C ASN A 18 -12.53 7.54 -5.56
N ASP A 19 -12.48 6.60 -6.50
CA ASP A 19 -11.24 6.22 -7.20
C ASP A 19 -10.61 7.43 -7.90
N ASP A 20 -11.38 8.52 -8.06
CA ASP A 20 -10.96 9.82 -8.60
C ASP A 20 -10.51 10.84 -7.52
N THR A 21 -10.49 10.50 -6.23
CA THR A 21 -10.11 11.46 -5.17
C THR A 21 -8.65 11.85 -5.38
N PRO A 22 -8.34 13.16 -5.57
CA PRO A 22 -6.97 13.60 -5.76
C PRO A 22 -6.09 13.14 -4.60
N TYR A 23 -4.89 12.64 -4.91
CA TYR A 23 -4.04 12.03 -3.88
C TYR A 23 -3.66 13.01 -2.76
N HIS A 24 -3.60 14.32 -3.06
CA HIS A 24 -3.25 15.36 -2.08
C HIS A 24 -4.34 15.61 -1.04
N GLU A 25 -5.56 15.12 -1.27
CA GLU A 25 -6.67 15.19 -0.32
C GLU A 25 -6.68 14.01 0.67
N LEU A 26 -5.79 13.01 0.48
CA LEU A 26 -5.71 11.85 1.35
C LEU A 26 -4.86 12.13 2.60
N ASP A 27 -5.47 11.94 3.78
CA ASP A 27 -4.79 12.01 5.08
C ASP A 27 -4.45 10.60 5.58
N ILE A 28 -3.25 10.13 5.23
CA ILE A 28 -2.72 8.82 5.68
C ILE A 28 -1.75 9.05 6.83
N ASP A 29 -2.04 8.48 8.00
CA ASP A 29 -1.16 8.55 9.17
C ASP A 29 0.12 7.73 8.93
N THR A 30 1.23 8.44 8.70
CA THR A 30 2.57 7.86 8.48
C THR A 30 3.40 7.74 9.77
N SER A 31 2.83 8.12 10.92
CA SER A 31 3.51 8.14 12.20
C SER A 31 3.34 6.85 13.03
N LEU A 32 2.46 5.96 12.58
CA LEU A 32 2.16 4.70 13.26
C LEU A 32 3.34 3.72 13.17
N SER A 33 3.62 3.05 14.28
CA SER A 33 4.61 1.98 14.37
C SER A 33 3.92 0.62 14.42
N VAL A 34 4.55 -0.39 13.81
CA VAL A 34 4.12 -1.81 13.87
C VAL A 34 4.16 -2.30 15.33
N ASP A 35 3.01 -2.76 15.84
CA ASP A 35 2.83 -3.53 17.06
C ASP A 35 2.21 -4.90 16.70
N TYR A 36 3.05 -5.95 16.69
CA TYR A 36 2.70 -7.34 16.37
C TYR A 36 1.54 -7.94 17.19
N ARG A 37 1.05 -7.24 18.22
CA ARG A 37 -0.10 -7.63 19.03
C ARG A 37 -1.43 -7.13 18.46
N ASP A 38 -1.38 -6.21 17.49
CA ASP A 38 -2.52 -5.64 16.80
C ASP A 38 -2.29 -5.64 15.27
N PRO A 39 -2.67 -6.74 14.59
CA PRO A 39 -2.53 -6.86 13.13
C PRO A 39 -3.24 -5.76 12.33
N VAL A 40 -4.26 -5.09 12.91
CA VAL A 40 -4.93 -3.97 12.24
C VAL A 40 -4.04 -2.73 12.28
N ALA A 41 -3.48 -2.40 13.44
CA ALA A 41 -2.53 -1.29 13.58
C ALA A 41 -1.28 -1.49 12.70
N ASP A 42 -0.81 -2.72 12.58
CA ASP A 42 0.32 -3.10 11.70
C ASP A 42 0.04 -2.80 10.23
N ASN A 43 -1.14 -3.14 9.75
CA ASN A 43 -1.53 -2.89 8.36
C ASN A 43 -1.61 -1.40 8.04
N VAL A 44 -2.09 -0.57 8.98
CA VAL A 44 -2.11 0.88 8.79
C VAL A 44 -0.70 1.46 8.78
N ALA A 45 0.18 1.05 9.70
CA ALA A 45 1.58 1.49 9.72
C ALA A 45 2.30 1.15 8.41
N ARG A 46 2.09 -0.07 7.88
CA ARG A 46 2.68 -0.51 6.60
C ARG A 46 2.14 0.26 5.41
N ALA A 47 0.84 0.56 5.39
CA ALA A 47 0.25 1.44 4.39
C ALA A 47 0.86 2.85 4.45
N GLY A 48 1.11 3.37 5.67
CA GLY A 48 1.81 4.63 5.89
C GLY A 48 3.22 4.65 5.29
N TYR A 49 4.00 3.58 5.45
CA TYR A 49 5.33 3.50 4.83
C TYR A 49 5.27 3.52 3.29
N ALA A 50 4.31 2.80 2.69
CA ALA A 50 4.10 2.84 1.25
C ALA A 50 3.65 4.22 0.76
N TRP A 51 2.79 4.89 1.52
CA TRP A 51 2.27 6.22 1.20
C TRP A 51 3.36 7.28 1.09
N VAL A 52 4.42 7.20 1.88
CA VAL A 52 5.59 8.10 1.76
C VAL A 52 6.19 8.01 0.34
N GLY A 53 6.38 6.79 -0.18
CA GLY A 53 6.92 6.58 -1.51
C GLY A 53 6.00 7.10 -2.62
N VAL A 54 4.70 6.83 -2.51
CA VAL A 54 3.68 7.31 -3.47
C VAL A 54 3.61 8.84 -3.46
N SER A 55 3.58 9.46 -2.29
CA SER A 55 3.51 10.92 -2.13
C SER A 55 4.71 11.62 -2.76
N GLU A 56 5.92 11.14 -2.49
CA GLU A 56 7.15 11.71 -3.07
C GLU A 56 7.20 11.54 -4.59
N TYR A 57 6.77 10.38 -5.10
CA TYR A 57 6.64 10.14 -6.54
C TYR A 57 5.67 11.11 -7.20
N ALA A 58 4.45 11.21 -6.66
CA ALA A 58 3.39 12.04 -7.22
C ALA A 58 3.75 13.54 -7.18
N ASN A 59 4.40 14.00 -6.10
CA ASN A 59 4.94 15.37 -6.00
C ASN A 59 6.02 15.64 -7.06
N ASN A 60 6.95 14.72 -7.27
CA ASN A 60 8.01 14.87 -8.27
C ASN A 60 7.45 14.95 -9.70
N LYS A 61 6.43 14.15 -9.99
CA LYS A 61 5.76 14.08 -11.31
C LYS A 61 4.73 15.19 -11.53
N GLY A 62 4.39 15.97 -10.50
CA GLY A 62 3.39 17.03 -10.56
C GLY A 62 1.94 16.52 -10.68
N MET A 63 1.65 15.34 -10.13
CA MET A 63 0.36 14.64 -10.30
C MET A 63 -0.74 15.14 -9.35
N HIS A 64 -0.69 16.40 -8.90
CA HIS A 64 -1.50 16.89 -7.77
C HIS A 64 -3.00 16.63 -7.91
N GLU A 65 -3.55 16.73 -9.12
CA GLU A 65 -4.97 16.52 -9.40
C GLU A 65 -5.33 15.06 -9.72
N GLU A 66 -4.32 14.18 -9.83
CA GLU A 66 -4.54 12.77 -10.13
C GLU A 66 -4.91 11.99 -8.87
N SER A 67 -5.65 10.91 -9.08
CA SER A 67 -6.03 10.06 -7.97
C SER A 67 -4.86 9.22 -7.44
N ALA A 68 -5.02 8.73 -6.21
CA ALA A 68 -4.05 7.80 -5.64
C ALA A 68 -3.91 6.51 -6.46
N ALA A 69 -5.00 6.02 -7.06
CA ALA A 69 -4.94 4.85 -7.93
C ALA A 69 -4.05 5.10 -9.15
N THR A 70 -4.18 6.26 -9.81
CA THR A 70 -3.31 6.67 -10.92
C THR A 70 -1.86 6.79 -10.45
N ALA A 71 -1.61 7.48 -9.34
CA ALA A 71 -0.26 7.66 -8.80
C ALA A 71 0.43 6.32 -8.44
N VAL A 72 -0.31 5.39 -7.83
CA VAL A 72 0.21 4.04 -7.51
C VAL A 72 0.47 3.24 -8.78
N SER A 73 -0.45 3.25 -9.74
CA SER A 73 -0.30 2.53 -11.01
C SER A 73 0.92 3.02 -11.80
N ASP A 74 1.08 4.33 -11.91
CA ASP A 74 2.22 4.95 -12.61
C ASP A 74 3.54 4.69 -11.89
N LEU A 75 3.56 4.74 -10.55
CA LEU A 75 4.73 4.36 -9.76
C LEU A 75 5.11 2.89 -10.02
N LEU A 76 4.14 1.96 -10.06
CA LEU A 76 4.42 0.55 -10.35
C LEU A 76 4.99 0.36 -11.76
N ALA A 77 4.50 1.10 -12.75
CA ALA A 77 5.05 1.09 -14.10
C ALA A 77 6.50 1.61 -14.12
N ASP A 78 6.79 2.72 -13.44
CA ASP A 78 8.14 3.28 -13.35
C ASP A 78 9.10 2.39 -12.54
N VAL A 79 8.62 1.67 -11.51
CA VAL A 79 9.40 0.66 -10.79
C VAL A 79 9.77 -0.52 -11.70
N ARG A 80 8.90 -0.94 -12.63
CA ARG A 80 9.28 -1.95 -13.64
C ARG A 80 10.45 -1.47 -14.50
N HIS A 81 10.40 -0.22 -14.98
CA HIS A 81 11.51 0.38 -15.72
C HIS A 81 12.79 0.52 -14.87
N LEU A 82 12.66 0.80 -13.57
CA LEU A 82 13.78 0.80 -12.64
C LEU A 82 14.39 -0.60 -12.48
N CYS A 83 13.57 -1.64 -12.35
CA CYS A 83 14.02 -3.03 -12.29
C CYS A 83 14.82 -3.42 -13.54
N ASP A 84 14.32 -3.09 -14.74
CA ASP A 84 15.05 -3.31 -15.99
C ASP A 84 16.42 -2.63 -15.98
N ARG A 85 16.47 -1.40 -15.46
CA ARG A 85 17.72 -0.62 -15.37
C ARG A 85 18.71 -1.21 -14.36
N LEU A 86 18.23 -1.81 -13.29
CA LEU A 86 19.03 -2.42 -12.23
C LEU A 86 19.37 -3.90 -12.49
N GLY A 87 18.80 -4.51 -13.53
CA GLY A 87 18.94 -5.95 -13.79
C GLY A 87 18.20 -6.83 -12.77
N LEU A 88 17.12 -6.31 -12.19
CA LEU A 88 16.27 -7.03 -11.23
C LEU A 88 15.02 -7.57 -11.95
N SER A 89 14.55 -8.75 -11.57
CA SER A 89 13.26 -9.27 -12.04
C SER A 89 12.13 -8.66 -11.21
N PHE A 90 11.32 -7.79 -11.81
CA PHE A 90 10.15 -7.23 -11.14
C PHE A 90 9.18 -8.33 -10.70
N ASP A 91 8.93 -9.32 -11.56
CA ASP A 91 7.94 -10.37 -11.28
C ASP A 91 8.37 -11.26 -10.09
N GLU A 92 9.66 -11.56 -9.96
CA GLU A 92 10.19 -12.30 -8.79
C GLU A 92 10.07 -11.46 -7.50
N LEU A 93 10.39 -10.17 -7.57
CA LEU A 93 10.27 -9.25 -6.42
C LEU A 93 8.81 -9.07 -6.00
N SER A 94 7.91 -8.93 -6.97
CA SER A 94 6.46 -8.83 -6.74
C SER A 94 5.93 -10.11 -6.09
N GLN A 95 6.34 -11.28 -6.57
CA GLN A 95 5.93 -12.56 -5.97
C GLN A 95 6.42 -12.70 -4.53
N ARG A 96 7.66 -12.30 -4.25
CA ARG A 96 8.18 -12.31 -2.88
C ARG A 96 7.44 -11.31 -1.98
N GLY A 97 7.11 -10.13 -2.49
CA GLY A 97 6.29 -9.15 -1.77
C GLY A 97 4.90 -9.70 -1.42
N GLU A 98 4.25 -10.37 -2.37
CA GLU A 98 2.95 -11.03 -2.17
C GLU A 98 3.01 -12.11 -1.07
N MET A 99 4.08 -12.90 -1.04
CA MET A 99 4.28 -13.87 0.03
C MET A 99 4.37 -13.18 1.40
N HIS A 100 5.16 -12.12 1.53
CA HIS A 100 5.27 -11.38 2.79
C HIS A 100 3.94 -10.74 3.20
N TYR A 101 3.23 -10.13 2.26
CA TYR A 101 1.90 -9.58 2.52
C TYR A 101 0.93 -10.66 3.01
N THR A 102 0.92 -11.82 2.35
CA THR A 102 0.09 -12.98 2.71
C THR A 102 0.43 -13.51 4.12
N GLU A 103 1.71 -13.63 4.45
CA GLU A 103 2.19 -14.03 5.78
C GLU A 103 1.76 -13.02 6.87
N GLU A 104 1.81 -11.73 6.56
CA GLU A 104 1.47 -10.63 7.48
C GLU A 104 -0.03 -10.55 7.76
N ILE A 105 -0.90 -10.75 6.76
CA ILE A 105 -2.36 -10.70 6.95
C ILE A 105 -2.94 -11.98 7.58
N HIS A 106 -2.24 -13.11 7.46
CA HIS A 106 -2.71 -14.40 7.98
C HIS A 106 -2.06 -14.81 9.30
N GLY A 107 -1.09 -14.03 9.80
CA GLY A 107 -0.45 -14.25 11.09
C GLY A 107 0.24 -15.60 11.17
N ALA A 108 1.42 -15.71 10.55
CA ALA A 108 2.29 -16.89 10.68
C ALA A 108 2.80 -17.09 12.12
#